data_AF-A0AAN6K210-F1
#
_entry.id   AF-A0AAN6K210-F1
#
_cell.length_a   1.000
_cell.length_b   1.000
_cell.length_c   1.000
_cell.angle_alpha   90.00
_cell.angle_beta   90.00
_cell.angle_gamma   90.00
#
_symmetry.space_group_name_H-M   'P 1'
#
loop_
_entity.id
_entity.type
_entity.pdbx_description
1 polymer ?
#
loop_
_entity_poly.entity_id
_entity_poly.type
_entity_poly.pdbx_seq_one_letter_code
_entity_poly.pdbx_strand_id
1 'polypeptide(L)'
;IITPSDFGMSRYVHFASRLTGWNAIKSRAEQLGFKMSDAQIKSVTVKIKALADVRPLAIDDADSIIRNFHFNLHSDKERPLLELTSAEKKAFAAKEKELNGVAEKRQLDEEVDAESEEPAAKKSRDATVA
;
A
#
# COMPACT_ATOMS: atom_id res chain seq x y z
N ILE A 1 6.15 -4.40 -29.45
CA ILE A 1 5.02 -3.84 -28.66
C ILE A 1 4.67 -2.49 -29.26
N ILE A 2 3.39 -2.20 -29.50
CA ILE A 2 2.92 -0.93 -30.09
C ILE A 2 2.75 0.11 -28.97
N THR A 3 3.21 1.35 -29.18
CA THR A 3 3.10 2.44 -28.20
C THR A 3 1.85 3.29 -28.48
N PRO A 4 1.06 3.69 -27.48
CA PRO A 4 -0.18 4.46 -27.69
C PRO A 4 0.10 5.88 -28.16
N SER A 5 1.26 6.41 -27.74
CA SER A 5 1.75 7.73 -28.12
C SER A 5 1.91 7.87 -29.64
N ASP A 6 2.18 6.77 -30.33
CA ASP A 6 2.29 6.72 -31.80
C ASP A 6 0.94 7.03 -32.49
N PHE A 7 -0.16 6.96 -31.74
CA PHE A 7 -1.52 7.27 -32.18
C PHE A 7 -2.14 8.46 -31.44
N GLY A 8 -1.34 9.25 -30.72
CA GLY A 8 -1.85 10.37 -29.91
C GLY A 8 -2.72 9.95 -28.72
N MET A 9 -2.62 8.69 -28.28
CA MET A 9 -3.37 8.16 -27.14
C MET A 9 -2.48 8.07 -25.91
N SER A 10 -3.06 8.27 -24.72
CA SER A 10 -2.42 7.95 -23.44
C SER A 10 -3.10 6.72 -22.83
N ARG A 11 -2.32 5.71 -22.42
CA ARG A 11 -2.86 4.60 -21.63
C ARG A 11 -2.99 5.02 -20.17
N TYR A 12 -4.18 4.82 -19.60
CA TYR A 12 -4.35 4.85 -18.15
C TYR A 12 -4.17 3.45 -17.57
N VAL A 13 -3.32 3.32 -16.55
CA VAL A 13 -3.14 2.06 -15.83
C VAL A 13 -3.98 2.13 -14.57
N HIS A 14 -5.00 1.27 -14.45
CA HIS A 14 -5.74 1.14 -13.22
C HIS A 14 -4.90 0.39 -12.16
N PHE A 15 -4.65 1.05 -11.03
CA PHE A 15 -3.79 0.53 -9.96
C PHE A 15 -4.51 0.32 -8.61
N ALA A 16 -5.84 0.42 -8.59
CA ALA A 16 -6.68 0.27 -7.39
C ALA A 16 -7.41 -1.09 -7.35
N SER A 17 -6.76 -2.19 -7.78
CA SER A 17 -7.41 -3.50 -7.90
C SER A 17 -6.57 -4.65 -7.32
N ARG A 18 -7.21 -5.80 -7.06
CA ARG A 18 -6.51 -7.04 -6.64
C ARG A 18 -5.45 -7.50 -7.65
N LEU A 19 -5.63 -7.20 -8.94
CA LEU A 19 -4.73 -7.63 -10.01
C LEU A 19 -3.55 -6.68 -10.21
N THR A 20 -3.52 -5.55 -9.50
CA THR A 20 -2.48 -4.54 -9.67
C THR A 20 -1.11 -5.11 -9.28
N GLY A 21 -0.14 -5.01 -10.19
CA GLY A 21 1.25 -5.41 -9.97
C GLY A 21 2.08 -4.33 -9.29
N TRP A 22 3.17 -4.72 -8.64
CA TRP A 22 4.06 -3.81 -7.93
C TRP A 22 4.72 -2.76 -8.86
N ASN A 23 4.95 -3.08 -10.13
CA ASN A 23 5.45 -2.11 -11.12
C ASN A 23 4.49 -0.94 -11.36
N ALA A 24 3.18 -1.19 -11.35
CA ALA A 24 2.18 -0.13 -11.50
C ALA A 24 2.16 0.78 -10.26
N ILE A 25 2.26 0.20 -9.07
CA ILE A 25 2.36 0.93 -7.80
C ILE A 25 3.67 1.71 -7.73
N LYS A 26 4.80 1.13 -8.15
CA LYS A 26 6.10 1.81 -8.24
C LYS A 26 6.02 3.05 -9.11
N SER A 27 5.53 2.90 -10.34
CA SER A 27 5.36 4.02 -11.27
C SER A 27 4.44 5.09 -10.69
N ARG A 28 3.38 4.70 -9.96
CA ARG A 28 2.49 5.66 -9.32
C ARG A 28 3.15 6.38 -8.14
N ALA A 29 3.89 5.67 -7.29
CA ALA A 29 4.63 6.27 -6.19
C ALA A 29 5.66 7.29 -6.69
N GLU A 30 6.38 6.97 -7.77
CA GLU A 30 7.32 7.88 -8.44
C GLU A 30 6.59 9.12 -9.02
N GLN A 31 5.43 8.95 -9.65
CA GLN A 31 4.61 10.07 -10.12
C GLN A 31 4.14 10.99 -8.99
N LEU A 32 3.84 10.43 -7.82
CA LEU A 32 3.47 11.18 -6.62
C LEU A 32 4.68 11.82 -5.91
N GLY A 33 5.91 11.51 -6.34
CA GLY A 33 7.15 12.03 -5.76
C GLY A 33 7.62 11.29 -4.51
N PHE A 34 7.06 10.12 -4.19
CA PHE A 34 7.48 9.30 -3.06
C PHE A 34 8.62 8.36 -3.45
N LYS A 35 9.71 8.38 -2.69
CA LYS A 35 10.84 7.47 -2.87
C LYS A 35 10.71 6.34 -1.87
N MET A 36 10.57 5.10 -2.37
CA MET A 36 10.47 3.90 -1.56
C MET A 36 11.36 2.80 -2.15
N SER A 37 11.86 1.91 -1.31
CA SER A 37 12.58 0.71 -1.74
C SER A 37 11.63 -0.27 -2.46
N ASP A 38 12.19 -1.22 -3.21
CA ASP A 38 11.39 -2.26 -3.85
C ASP A 38 10.65 -3.12 -2.81
N ALA A 39 11.22 -3.33 -1.63
CA ALA A 39 10.58 -4.03 -0.51
C ALA A 39 9.35 -3.26 -0.01
N GLN A 40 9.51 -1.96 0.23
CA GLN A 40 8.43 -1.05 0.65
C GLN A 40 7.30 -0.99 -0.40
N ILE A 41 7.65 -0.91 -1.69
CA ILE A 41 6.68 -0.94 -2.79
C ILE A 41 5.91 -2.26 -2.83
N LYS A 42 6.59 -3.39 -2.63
CA LYS A 42 5.92 -4.70 -2.59
C LYS A 42 4.99 -4.81 -1.37
N SER A 43 5.41 -4.31 -0.20
CA SER A 43 4.56 -4.31 1.01
C SER A 43 3.32 -3.44 0.84
N VAL A 44 3.44 -2.21 0.33
CA VAL A 44 2.25 -1.38 0.06
C VAL A 44 1.35 -1.98 -1.03
N THR A 45 1.93 -2.64 -2.05
CA THR A 45 1.16 -3.37 -3.07
C THR A 45 0.33 -4.50 -2.45
N VAL A 46 0.93 -5.24 -1.51
CA VAL A 46 0.23 -6.28 -0.76
C VAL A 46 -0.94 -5.70 0.03
N LYS A 47 -0.74 -4.56 0.71
CA LYS A 47 -1.80 -3.87 1.47
C LYS A 47 -2.94 -3.39 0.58
N ILE A 48 -2.62 -2.82 -0.59
CA ILE A 48 -3.63 -2.40 -1.59
C ILE A 48 -4.45 -3.61 -2.06
N LYS A 49 -3.82 -4.76 -2.35
CA LYS A 49 -4.55 -5.97 -2.75
C LYS A 49 -5.48 -6.48 -1.67
N ALA A 50 -5.00 -6.52 -0.42
CA ALA A 50 -5.81 -6.95 0.71
C ALA A 50 -7.01 -6.01 0.95
N LEU A 51 -6.86 -4.70 0.73
CA LEU A 51 -7.97 -3.75 0.80
C LEU A 51 -8.94 -3.90 -0.38
N ALA A 52 -8.43 -4.14 -1.58
CA ALA A 52 -9.24 -4.39 -2.78
C ALA A 52 -10.07 -5.69 -2.69
N ASP A 53 -9.67 -6.63 -1.82
CA ASP A 53 -10.44 -7.85 -1.52
C ASP A 53 -11.62 -7.59 -0.58
N VAL A 54 -11.53 -6.55 0.24
CA VAL A 54 -12.58 -6.16 1.19
C VAL A 54 -13.63 -5.33 0.48
N ARG A 55 -13.20 -4.33 -0.31
CA ARG A 55 -14.10 -3.48 -1.09
C ARG A 55 -13.44 -3.00 -2.40
N PRO A 56 -14.22 -2.63 -3.43
CA PRO A 56 -13.71 -1.89 -4.57
C PRO A 56 -13.03 -0.59 -4.11
N LEU A 57 -11.84 -0.32 -4.65
CA LEU A 57 -11.06 0.89 -4.36
C LEU A 57 -11.12 1.86 -5.53
N ALA A 58 -11.23 3.14 -5.23
CA ALA A 58 -10.99 4.21 -6.18
C ALA A 58 -9.49 4.44 -6.39
N ILE A 59 -9.15 5.16 -7.45
CA ILE A 59 -7.77 5.58 -7.73
C ILE A 59 -7.23 6.45 -6.57
N ASP A 60 -8.07 7.34 -6.04
CA ASP A 60 -7.71 8.22 -4.94
C ASP A 60 -7.50 7.46 -3.62
N ASP A 61 -8.20 6.33 -3.43
CA ASP A 61 -7.95 5.44 -2.29
C ASP A 61 -6.53 4.86 -2.37
N ALA A 62 -6.11 4.39 -3.55
CA ALA A 62 -4.78 3.83 -3.74
C ALA A 62 -3.68 4.89 -3.53
N ASP A 63 -3.87 6.12 -3.99
CA ASP A 63 -2.95 7.22 -3.71
C ASP A 63 -2.87 7.55 -2.21
N SER A 64 -4.01 7.54 -1.52
CA SER A 64 -4.09 7.77 -0.08
C SER A 64 -3.36 6.67 0.71
N ILE A 65 -3.51 5.41 0.31
CA ILE A 65 -2.77 4.28 0.89
C ILE A 65 -1.27 4.47 0.70
N ILE A 66 -0.81 4.80 -0.52
CA ILE A 66 0.62 5.02 -0.82
C ILE A 66 1.18 6.15 0.05
N ARG A 67 0.47 7.27 0.12
CA ARG A 67 0.87 8.44 0.91
C ARG A 67 0.95 8.12 2.40
N ASN A 68 -0.08 7.49 2.96
CA ASN A 68 -0.14 7.16 4.39
C ASN A 68 0.89 6.09 4.74
N PHE A 69 1.13 5.11 3.86
CA PHE A 69 2.18 4.13 4.04
C PHE A 69 3.56 4.79 4.08
N HIS A 70 3.88 5.66 3.11
CA HIS A 70 5.13 6.41 3.11
C HIS A 70 5.28 7.27 4.36
N PHE A 71 4.23 7.97 4.78
CA PHE A 71 4.24 8.73 6.04
C PHE A 71 4.59 7.83 7.23
N ASN A 72 3.95 6.66 7.34
CA ASN A 72 4.18 5.72 8.45
C ASN A 72 5.59 5.11 8.46
N LEU A 73 6.33 5.12 7.35
CA LEU A 73 7.74 4.67 7.33
C LEU A 73 8.68 5.67 8.02
N HIS A 74 8.36 6.97 7.92
CA HIS A 74 9.22 8.09 8.33
C HIS A 74 8.72 8.82 9.58
N SER A 75 7.63 8.36 10.19
CA SER A 75 6.98 9.07 11.30
C SER A 75 6.62 8.15 12.45
N ASP A 76 6.71 8.73 13.65
CA ASP A 76 6.47 8.03 14.92
C ASP A 76 4.98 7.79 15.17
N LYS A 77 4.15 8.51 14.42
CA LYS A 77 2.70 8.43 14.48
C LYS A 77 2.18 7.54 13.36
N GLU A 78 1.52 6.45 13.72
CA GLU A 78 0.82 5.62 12.73
C GLU A 78 -0.48 6.30 12.30
N ARG A 79 -0.60 6.58 10.99
CA ARG A 79 -1.87 6.97 10.36
C ARG A 79 -2.57 5.75 9.77
N PRO A 80 -3.92 5.70 9.85
CA PRO A 80 -4.68 4.66 9.15
C PRO A 80 -4.46 4.79 7.64
N LEU A 81 -4.33 3.65 6.94
CA LEU A 81 -4.13 3.64 5.49
C LEU A 81 -5.36 4.17 4.74
N LEU A 82 -6.55 3.80 5.21
CA LEU A 82 -7.84 4.30 4.77
C LEU A 82 -8.80 4.37 5.95
N GLU A 83 -9.78 5.26 5.84
CA GLU A 83 -10.95 5.25 6.71
C GLU A 83 -11.87 4.10 6.31
N LEU A 84 -12.05 3.16 7.23
CA LEU A 84 -12.81 1.93 7.03
C LEU A 84 -13.86 1.81 8.13
N THR A 85 -15.00 1.21 7.79
CA THR A 85 -16.02 0.84 8.78
C THR A 85 -15.49 -0.27 9.71
N SER A 86 -16.12 -0.45 10.87
CA SER A 86 -15.73 -1.50 11.83
C SER A 86 -15.73 -2.91 11.22
N ALA A 87 -16.71 -3.20 10.36
CA ALA A 87 -16.81 -4.48 9.65
C ALA A 87 -15.65 -4.69 8.67
N GLU A 88 -15.29 -3.66 7.90
CA GLU A 88 -14.20 -3.70 6.92
C GLU A 88 -12.83 -3.79 7.59
N LYS A 89 -12.63 -3.10 8.72
CA LYS A 89 -11.40 -3.22 9.53
C LYS A 89 -11.18 -4.67 9.98
N LYS A 90 -12.23 -5.36 10.41
CA LYS A 90 -12.16 -6.77 10.81
C LYS A 90 -11.82 -7.68 9.62
N ALA A 91 -12.45 -7.45 8.46
CA ALA A 91 -12.17 -8.21 7.25
C ALA A 91 -10.73 -8.01 6.77
N PHE A 92 -10.24 -6.75 6.80
CA PHE A 92 -8.87 -6.41 6.46
C PHE A 92 -7.86 -7.08 7.41
N ALA A 93 -8.08 -7.02 8.73
CA ALA A 93 -7.21 -7.67 9.71
C ALA A 93 -7.17 -9.20 9.53
N ALA A 94 -8.29 -9.83 9.17
CA ALA A 94 -8.32 -11.25 8.85
C ALA A 94 -7.49 -11.58 7.61
N LYS A 95 -7.58 -10.74 6.57
CA LYS A 95 -6.78 -10.89 5.34
C LYS A 95 -5.30 -10.63 5.56
N GLU A 96 -4.95 -9.63 6.35
CA GLU A 96 -3.57 -9.33 6.75
C GLU A 96 -2.95 -10.51 7.51
N LYS A 97 -3.70 -11.09 8.47
CA LYS A 97 -3.25 -12.29 9.19
C LYS A 97 -3.03 -13.50 8.29
N GLU A 98 -3.92 -13.72 7.31
CA GLU A 98 -3.77 -14.78 6.32
C GLU A 98 -2.50 -14.56 5.49
N LEU A 99 -2.24 -13.31 5.09
CA LEU A 99 -1.06 -12.96 4.30
C LEU A 99 0.26 -13.10 5.09
N ASN A 100 0.28 -12.70 6.36
CA ASN A 100 1.47 -12.81 7.22
C ASN A 100 1.79 -14.27 7.62
N GLY A 101 0.88 -15.19 7.31
CA GLY A 101 1.11 -16.63 7.38
C GLY A 101 2.00 -17.16 6.25
N VAL A 102 2.16 -16.41 5.15
CA VAL A 102 3.04 -16.78 4.03
C VAL A 102 4.47 -16.35 4.34
N ALA A 103 5.41 -17.29 4.38
CA ALA A 103 6.80 -17.04 4.77
C ALA A 103 7.46 -15.89 3.97
N GLU A 104 7.24 -15.84 2.66
CA GLU A 104 7.76 -14.77 1.79
C GLU A 104 7.23 -13.39 2.15
N LYS A 105 5.97 -13.30 2.59
CA LYS A 105 5.35 -12.01 2.95
C LYS A 105 5.81 -11.53 4.32
N ARG A 106 6.05 -12.47 5.25
CA ARG A 106 6.65 -12.17 6.55
C ARG A 106 8.07 -11.63 6.40
N GLN A 107 8.89 -12.29 5.59
CA GLN A 107 10.25 -11.84 5.30
C GLN A 107 10.26 -10.43 4.69
N LEU A 108 9.31 -10.17 3.79
CA LEU A 108 9.14 -8.85 3.18
C LEU A 108 8.78 -7.78 4.23
N ASP A 109 7.88 -8.06 5.15
CA ASP A 109 7.52 -7.11 6.20
C ASP A 109 8.68 -6.89 7.19
N GLU A 110 9.44 -7.94 7.52
CA GLU A 110 10.66 -7.83 8.34
C GLU A 110 11.74 -6.98 7.65
N GLU A 111 11.94 -7.14 6.35
CA GLU A 111 12.86 -6.32 5.53
C GLU A 111 12.41 -4.86 5.53
N VAL A 112 11.12 -4.59 5.33
CA VAL A 112 10.57 -3.23 5.35
C VAL A 112 10.69 -2.57 6.71
N ASP A 113 10.45 -3.31 7.80
CA ASP A 113 10.61 -2.80 9.16
C ASP A 113 12.08 -2.51 9.48
N ALA A 114 13.02 -3.30 8.95
CA ALA A 114 14.45 -3.06 9.09
C ALA A 114 14.94 -1.84 8.29
N GLU A 115 14.34 -1.58 7.12
CA GLU A 115 14.62 -0.40 6.29
C GLU A 115 13.91 0.88 6.76
N SER A 116 12.95 0.76 7.68
CA SER A 116 12.19 1.91 8.20
C SER A 116 13.07 2.75 9.14
N GLU A 117 13.04 4.08 8.96
CA GLU A 117 13.80 5.02 9.82
C GLU A 117 13.35 4.93 11.28
N GLU A 118 12.09 4.59 11.50
CA GLU A 118 11.54 4.32 12.82
C GLU A 118 10.91 2.91 12.88
N PRO A 119 11.46 2.00 13.70
CA PRO A 119 10.96 0.64 13.79
C PRO A 119 9.56 0.61 14.44
N ALA A 120 8.69 -0.26 13.94
CA ALA A 120 7.28 -0.38 14.36
C ALA A 120 7.09 -0.51 15.88
N ALA A 121 8.08 -1.08 16.59
CA ALA A 121 8.06 -1.24 18.04
C ALA A 121 8.02 0.07 18.86
N LYS A 122 8.33 1.22 18.25
CA LYS A 122 8.36 2.53 18.93
C LYS A 122 7.16 3.42 18.62
N LYS A 123 6.37 3.08 17.58
CA LYS A 123 5.33 3.98 17.05
C LYS A 123 4.11 4.06 17.96
N SER A 124 3.59 5.27 18.13
CA SER A 124 2.32 5.53 18.80
C SER A 124 1.18 5.53 17.78
N ARG A 125 0.10 4.77 18.04
CA ARG A 125 -1.11 4.80 17.22
C ARG A 125 -1.92 6.03 17.55
N ASP A 126 -2.12 6.91 16.57
CA ASP A 126 -2.96 8.09 16.76
C ASP A 126 -4.42 7.64 16.93
N ALA A 127 -4.98 7.86 18.13
CA ALA A 127 -6.28 7.34 18.57
C ALA A 127 -7.48 8.12 17.99
N THR A 128 -7.30 8.81 16.85
CA THR A 128 -8.32 9.68 16.27
C THR A 128 -8.98 9.02 15.07
N VAL A 129 -9.66 7.89 15.30
CA VAL A 129 -10.75 7.40 14.43
C VAL A 129 -11.78 6.72 15.35
N ALA A 130 -12.59 7.55 16.01
CA ALA A 130 -13.84 7.15 16.66
C ALA A 130 -14.99 7.36 15.68
#